data_AF-A0AAC9TL56-F1
#
_entry.id   AF-A0AAC9TL56-F1
#
_cell.length_a   1.000
_cell.length_b   1.000
_cell.length_c   1.000
_cell.angle_alpha   90.00
_cell.angle_beta   90.00
_cell.angle_gamma   90.00
#
_symmetry.space_group_name_H-M   'P 1'
#
loop_
_entity.id
_entity.type
_entity.pdbx_description
1 polymer ?
#
loop_
_entity_poly.entity_id
_entity_poly.type
_entity_poly.pdbx_seq_one_letter_code
_entity_poly.pdbx_strand_id
1 'polypeptide(L)'
;MEITMSAINKALSNLTSKPNNSHVNIEQAVIPKVRNTSPVVWIGVGVLVSLAMGSWAFSTANTSPSMSVPQEGARSLAQSRAQLNSPTANLGSASSAVFDLPNAKLTDIQRVSLVKDQSKAVTTMADTHVLPSSAEPILLAQLSPNKVEPQPNGGEMVVEQVELSSEQLAEKAIQRAKKSIDANDINGALENYTAALRYAPENEQVRQRLSALYYGKGQTRKSYELLQEGINRNPSGERLRLALTKLLIKENQQEAALTPLVYLPEYPSIEYLSLRAGLAQRNKQADLAYQSYELLTQQDGENARWWMGLAIQQERKMEFSLAKNSYENALEKIGVSSQSKAFIRDRLKVIESLEGSNDAN
;
A
#
# COMPACT_ATOMS: atom_id res chain seq x y z
N MET A 1 -57.15 -8.45 -26.85
CA MET A 1 -57.05 -7.87 -28.20
C MET A 1 -57.15 -6.37 -28.00
N GLU A 2 -56.06 -5.69 -27.68
CA GLU A 2 -55.01 -5.33 -28.66
C GLU A 2 -55.59 -4.69 -29.92
N ILE A 3 -55.43 -3.37 -30.00
CA ILE A 3 -54.97 -2.63 -31.18
C ILE A 3 -54.55 -1.23 -30.66
N THR A 4 -53.30 -0.85 -30.96
CA THR A 4 -52.69 0.50 -30.86
C THR A 4 -52.73 1.25 -29.50
N MET A 5 -51.61 1.55 -28.82
CA MET A 5 -50.18 1.54 -29.20
C MET A 5 -49.84 2.33 -30.48
N SER A 6 -50.53 3.44 -30.77
CA SER A 6 -50.20 4.32 -31.91
C SER A 6 -50.60 5.80 -31.71
N ALA A 7 -50.33 6.34 -30.52
CA ALA A 7 -50.47 7.78 -30.25
C ALA A 7 -49.12 8.43 -29.86
N ILE A 8 -48.30 7.76 -29.06
CA ILE A 8 -47.05 8.31 -28.51
C ILE A 8 -45.89 8.26 -29.53
N ASN A 9 -45.85 7.26 -30.41
CA ASN A 9 -44.89 7.21 -31.53
C ASN A 9 -45.17 8.24 -32.66
N LYS A 10 -46.21 9.07 -32.54
CA LYS A 10 -46.57 10.09 -33.55
C LYS A 10 -46.05 11.50 -33.21
N ALA A 11 -45.35 11.65 -32.09
CA ALA A 11 -44.84 12.95 -31.61
C ALA A 11 -43.37 13.27 -32.03
N LEU A 12 -42.65 12.32 -32.64
CA LEU A 12 -41.25 12.51 -33.07
C LEU A 12 -41.06 12.61 -34.60
N SER A 13 -42.12 12.51 -35.40
CA SER A 13 -42.03 12.54 -36.87
C SER A 13 -42.16 13.94 -37.50
N ASN A 14 -42.30 15.01 -36.71
CA ASN A 14 -42.52 16.38 -37.20
C ASN A 14 -41.27 17.27 -37.03
N LEU A 15 -40.14 16.81 -37.57
CA LEU A 15 -38.89 17.58 -37.73
C LEU A 15 -38.67 17.98 -39.20
N THR A 16 -39.68 18.54 -39.87
CA THR A 16 -39.65 18.79 -41.33
C THR A 16 -40.40 20.07 -41.77
N SER A 17 -40.05 21.25 -41.26
CA SER A 17 -40.33 22.54 -41.96
C SER A 17 -39.72 23.81 -41.32
N LYS A 18 -38.45 24.14 -41.63
CA LYS A 18 -38.08 25.45 -42.20
C LYS A 18 -36.61 25.47 -42.70
N PRO A 19 -36.31 26.04 -43.89
CA PRO A 19 -34.95 26.16 -44.42
C PRO A 19 -34.32 27.56 -44.23
N ASN A 20 -33.06 27.66 -44.68
CA ASN A 20 -32.23 28.83 -45.01
C ASN A 20 -31.22 29.39 -43.98
N ASN A 21 -29.97 28.94 -44.19
CA ASN A 21 -28.78 29.75 -44.53
C ASN A 21 -28.10 30.63 -43.48
N SER A 22 -26.92 30.19 -43.08
CA SER A 22 -25.71 31.02 -42.95
C SER A 22 -24.48 30.16 -43.22
N HIS A 23 -23.58 30.62 -44.10
CA HIS A 23 -22.45 29.82 -44.58
C HIS A 23 -21.28 29.82 -43.59
N VAL A 24 -20.78 28.64 -43.22
CA VAL A 24 -19.39 28.47 -42.76
C VAL A 24 -18.81 27.24 -43.47
N ASN A 25 -17.72 27.45 -44.20
CA ASN A 25 -17.00 26.41 -44.92
C ASN A 25 -16.07 25.65 -43.96
N ILE A 26 -16.22 24.33 -43.84
CA ILE A 26 -15.24 23.44 -43.20
C ILE A 26 -15.12 22.19 -44.06
N GLU A 27 -14.05 22.10 -44.83
CA GLU A 27 -13.68 20.87 -45.54
C GLU A 27 -13.23 19.81 -44.53
N GLN A 28 -13.78 18.60 -44.61
CA GLN A 28 -13.30 17.47 -43.81
C GLN A 28 -12.09 16.82 -44.47
N ALA A 29 -11.00 16.69 -43.71
CA ALA A 29 -9.84 15.91 -44.13
C ALA A 29 -10.21 14.43 -44.30
N VAL A 30 -9.95 13.88 -45.49
CA VAL A 30 -10.23 12.47 -45.82
C VAL A 30 -9.18 11.56 -45.17
N ILE A 31 -9.54 10.95 -44.03
CA ILE A 31 -8.72 9.93 -43.37
C ILE A 31 -9.06 8.55 -43.98
N PRO A 32 -8.10 7.77 -44.49
CA PRO A 32 -8.39 6.45 -45.07
C PRO A 32 -8.89 5.47 -44.00
N LYS A 33 -9.95 4.75 -44.35
CA LYS A 33 -10.69 3.82 -43.49
C LYS A 33 -9.85 2.58 -43.14
N VAL A 34 -9.39 2.48 -41.89
CA VAL A 34 -8.71 1.29 -41.37
C VAL A 34 -9.65 0.08 -41.44
N ARG A 35 -9.14 -1.04 -41.97
CA ARG A 35 -9.92 -2.25 -42.25
C ARG A 35 -10.18 -3.02 -40.95
N ASN A 36 -11.40 -2.90 -40.43
CA ASN A 36 -11.83 -3.59 -39.21
C ASN A 36 -11.92 -5.11 -39.44
N THR A 37 -11.18 -5.91 -38.68
CA THR A 37 -11.25 -7.39 -38.72
C THR A 37 -12.34 -7.89 -37.79
N SER A 38 -13.27 -8.69 -38.31
CA SER A 38 -14.44 -9.20 -37.59
C SER A 38 -14.06 -10.15 -36.41
N PRO A 39 -14.73 -10.06 -35.24
CA PRO A 39 -14.43 -10.89 -34.06
C PRO A 39 -14.88 -12.37 -34.17
N VAL A 40 -15.35 -12.82 -35.34
CA VAL A 40 -15.97 -14.15 -35.52
C VAL A 40 -14.95 -15.31 -35.60
N VAL A 41 -13.65 -15.03 -35.75
CA VAL A 41 -12.62 -16.08 -35.96
C VAL A 41 -12.33 -16.93 -34.71
N TRP A 42 -12.68 -16.47 -33.50
CA TRP A 42 -12.34 -17.19 -32.26
C TRP A 42 -13.38 -18.22 -31.76
N ILE A 43 -14.53 -18.38 -32.42
CA ILE A 43 -15.54 -19.39 -32.05
C ILE A 43 -15.21 -20.79 -32.61
N GLY A 44 -14.27 -20.89 -33.57
CA GLY A 44 -13.93 -22.14 -34.27
C GLY A 44 -13.08 -23.17 -33.52
N VAL A 45 -12.46 -22.82 -32.38
CA VAL A 45 -11.48 -23.70 -31.68
C VAL A 45 -12.06 -24.35 -30.41
N GLY A 46 -13.18 -23.85 -29.87
CA GLY A 46 -13.76 -24.32 -28.60
C GLY A 46 -14.63 -25.57 -28.66
N VAL A 47 -14.94 -26.11 -29.85
CA VAL A 47 -16.00 -27.13 -30.04
C VAL A 47 -15.47 -28.57 -30.21
N LEU A 48 -14.16 -28.76 -30.40
CA LEU A 48 -13.57 -30.09 -30.68
C LEU A 48 -12.92 -30.81 -29.47
N VAL A 49 -13.16 -30.35 -28.23
CA VAL A 49 -12.73 -31.07 -27.01
C VAL A 49 -13.91 -31.62 -26.19
N SER A 50 -15.15 -31.19 -26.48
CA SER A 50 -16.35 -31.55 -25.70
C SER A 50 -17.02 -32.88 -26.15
N LEU A 51 -16.27 -33.84 -26.68
CA LEU A 51 -16.77 -35.15 -27.15
C LEU A 51 -15.91 -36.34 -26.68
N ALA A 52 -15.41 -36.29 -25.44
CA ALA A 52 -14.86 -37.45 -24.75
C ALA A 52 -15.33 -37.48 -23.29
N MET A 53 -15.59 -38.69 -22.78
CA MET A 53 -16.02 -38.98 -21.39
C MET A 53 -17.45 -38.58 -21.00
N GLY A 54 -18.42 -39.08 -21.78
CA GLY A 54 -19.74 -39.41 -21.24
C GLY A 54 -19.74 -40.82 -20.63
N SER A 55 -20.43 -40.96 -19.49
CA SER A 55 -20.96 -42.21 -18.89
C SER A 55 -19.98 -43.22 -18.27
N TRP A 56 -20.19 -43.48 -16.96
CA TRP A 56 -20.32 -44.78 -16.23
C TRP A 56 -19.99 -44.49 -14.75
N ALA A 57 -20.74 -44.92 -13.73
CA ALA A 57 -22.17 -45.24 -13.61
C ALA A 57 -22.55 -45.14 -12.12
N PHE A 58 -23.84 -44.99 -11.81
CA PHE A 58 -24.35 -44.98 -10.44
C PHE A 58 -24.84 -46.40 -10.08
N SER A 59 -24.20 -47.09 -9.13
CA SER A 59 -24.80 -48.28 -8.51
C SER A 59 -24.28 -48.60 -7.11
N THR A 60 -25.19 -49.13 -6.32
CA THR A 60 -25.28 -49.34 -4.88
C THR A 60 -24.33 -50.35 -4.22
N ALA A 61 -23.91 -50.00 -3.00
CA ALA A 61 -23.99 -50.77 -1.75
C ALA A 61 -23.48 -52.23 -1.60
N ASN A 62 -22.66 -52.41 -0.55
CA ASN A 62 -22.53 -53.56 0.36
C ASN A 62 -22.66 -55.00 -0.17
N THR A 63 -21.55 -55.72 -0.19
CA THR A 63 -21.49 -57.08 0.42
C THR A 63 -20.04 -57.47 0.78
N SER A 64 -19.85 -57.96 2.02
CA SER A 64 -18.72 -58.83 2.42
C SER A 64 -19.17 -60.30 2.25
N PRO A 65 -18.36 -61.37 2.48
CA PRO A 65 -17.00 -61.40 3.06
C PRO A 65 -16.03 -62.45 2.42
N SER A 66 -14.95 -62.76 3.16
CA SER A 66 -14.27 -64.06 3.31
C SER A 66 -13.00 -64.41 2.50
N MET A 67 -11.94 -64.66 3.30
CA MET A 67 -10.85 -65.63 3.19
C MET A 67 -10.44 -66.24 1.83
N SER A 68 -9.14 -66.13 1.51
CA SER A 68 -8.22 -67.30 1.59
C SER A 68 -6.74 -66.93 1.38
N VAL A 69 -5.85 -67.69 2.04
CA VAL A 69 -4.37 -67.70 1.92
C VAL A 69 -3.99 -69.18 1.80
N PRO A 70 -3.18 -69.61 0.81
CA PRO A 70 -1.75 -69.90 1.02
C PRO A 70 -0.86 -69.42 -0.15
N GLN A 71 0.42 -69.04 -0.03
CA GLN A 71 1.58 -69.51 0.76
C GLN A 71 2.27 -70.77 0.21
N GLU A 72 3.52 -70.60 -0.28
CA GLU A 72 4.71 -71.48 -0.33
C GLU A 72 5.57 -71.14 -1.56
N GLY A 73 6.91 -71.17 -1.57
CA GLY A 73 7.91 -71.31 -0.50
C GLY A 73 9.21 -70.61 -0.96
N ALA A 74 9.87 -69.81 -0.12
CA ALA A 74 10.83 -70.24 0.91
C ALA A 74 12.22 -70.61 0.38
N ARG A 75 13.20 -69.71 0.59
CA ARG A 75 14.53 -70.04 1.15
C ARG A 75 15.17 -68.80 1.78
N SER A 76 15.58 -68.92 3.03
CA SER A 76 16.15 -67.87 3.88
C SER A 76 17.63 -68.15 4.23
N LEU A 77 18.30 -67.13 4.77
CA LEU A 77 19.56 -67.05 5.56
C LEU A 77 20.41 -65.87 5.00
N ALA A 78 21.11 -65.00 5.73
CA ALA A 78 21.18 -64.65 7.16
C ALA A 78 22.04 -63.34 7.29
N GLN A 79 22.03 -62.50 8.35
CA GLN A 79 21.04 -62.18 9.39
C GLN A 79 21.58 -60.98 10.23
N SER A 80 20.88 -59.84 10.33
CA SER A 80 21.05 -58.92 11.48
C SER A 80 19.85 -58.00 11.71
N ARG A 81 19.61 -57.63 12.99
CA ARG A 81 18.42 -56.92 13.47
C ARG A 81 18.76 -55.50 13.95
N ALA A 82 17.84 -54.57 13.75
CA ALA A 82 17.44 -53.60 14.77
C ALA A 82 16.00 -53.11 14.47
N GLN A 83 15.12 -53.13 15.47
CA GLN A 83 13.72 -52.74 15.34
C GLN A 83 13.51 -51.25 15.63
N LEU A 84 12.55 -50.63 14.95
CA LEU A 84 11.88 -49.43 15.45
C LEU A 84 10.49 -49.28 14.81
N ASN A 85 9.46 -49.72 15.55
CA ASN A 85 8.05 -49.42 15.27
C ASN A 85 7.48 -48.71 16.51
N SER A 86 7.12 -47.43 16.37
CA SER A 86 5.88 -46.72 16.79
C SER A 86 5.15 -47.09 18.13
N PRO A 87 4.02 -46.43 18.51
CA PRO A 87 3.49 -45.09 18.20
C PRO A 87 3.16 -44.23 19.44
N THR A 88 2.64 -43.03 19.17
CA THR A 88 1.95 -42.00 19.99
C THR A 88 1.27 -42.41 21.32
N ALA A 89 1.47 -41.57 22.36
CA ALA A 89 0.55 -41.38 23.49
C ALA A 89 0.59 -39.91 24.00
N ASN A 90 -0.47 -39.48 24.70
CA ASN A 90 -0.85 -38.06 24.92
C ASN A 90 -0.40 -37.42 26.26
N LEU A 91 -0.62 -36.09 26.33
CA LEU A 91 -0.76 -35.21 27.50
C LEU A 91 0.51 -34.63 28.16
N GLY A 92 0.48 -33.31 28.40
CA GLY A 92 1.47 -32.60 29.22
C GLY A 92 1.57 -31.10 28.89
N SER A 93 0.74 -30.26 29.51
CA SER A 93 0.96 -28.80 29.48
C SER A 93 2.19 -28.43 30.31
N ALA A 94 3.16 -27.73 29.71
CA ALA A 94 4.18 -27.00 30.43
C ALA A 94 4.57 -25.73 29.66
N SER A 95 4.16 -24.57 30.17
CA SER A 95 4.79 -23.30 29.82
C SER A 95 6.20 -23.29 30.43
N SER A 96 7.16 -22.67 29.74
CA SER A 96 8.49 -22.41 30.29
C SER A 96 9.00 -21.09 29.74
N ALA A 97 8.53 -20.01 30.35
CA ALA A 97 9.28 -18.75 30.35
C ALA A 97 10.50 -18.92 31.27
N VAL A 98 11.69 -18.57 30.77
CA VAL A 98 12.91 -18.50 31.58
C VAL A 98 13.59 -17.17 31.28
N PHE A 99 13.38 -16.19 32.14
CA PHE A 99 14.31 -15.08 32.39
C PHE A 99 13.91 -14.44 33.73
N ASP A 100 14.60 -14.86 34.80
CA ASP A 100 14.39 -14.36 36.16
C ASP A 100 15.37 -13.22 36.49
N LEU A 101 14.89 -12.26 37.29
CA LEU A 101 15.67 -11.11 37.77
C LEU A 101 16.39 -11.44 39.08
N PRO A 102 17.50 -10.73 39.41
CA PRO A 102 17.89 -10.49 40.79
C PRO A 102 17.26 -9.19 41.33
N ASN A 103 16.06 -9.37 41.87
CA ASN A 103 15.42 -8.72 43.03
C ASN A 103 16.20 -7.59 43.78
N ALA A 104 15.52 -6.46 44.03
CA ALA A 104 15.83 -5.52 45.13
C ALA A 104 14.53 -5.05 45.81
N LYS A 105 14.57 -4.92 47.15
CA LYS A 105 13.36 -4.88 48.01
C LYS A 105 12.58 -3.55 47.99
N LEU A 106 11.29 -3.70 48.27
CA LEU A 106 10.31 -2.66 48.58
C LEU A 106 10.69 -1.81 49.80
N THR A 107 10.29 -0.54 49.81
CA THR A 107 9.94 0.22 51.02
C THR A 107 8.74 1.11 50.71
N ASP A 108 7.78 1.15 51.64
CA ASP A 108 6.46 1.77 51.53
C ASP A 108 6.47 3.21 52.07
N ILE A 109 6.06 4.20 51.25
CA ILE A 109 5.63 5.54 51.74
C ILE A 109 4.51 6.12 50.85
N GLN A 110 3.27 5.97 51.33
CA GLN A 110 2.27 7.03 51.56
C GLN A 110 1.89 8.08 50.47
N ARG A 111 0.58 8.19 50.22
CA ARG A 111 -0.06 9.29 49.46
C ARG A 111 -0.08 10.61 50.25
N VAL A 112 0.19 11.74 49.58
CA VAL A 112 -0.35 13.08 49.91
C VAL A 112 -0.71 13.82 48.61
N SER A 113 -1.72 14.70 48.66
CA SER A 113 -2.28 15.43 47.52
C SER A 113 -2.04 16.93 47.59
N LEU A 114 -2.14 17.61 46.43
CA LEU A 114 -2.29 19.08 46.23
C LEU A 114 -1.15 20.00 46.74
N VAL A 115 -0.66 20.90 45.87
CA VAL A 115 -1.07 22.32 45.82
C VAL A 115 -0.41 23.02 44.61
N LYS A 116 -1.10 24.06 44.13
CA LYS A 116 -0.81 24.96 43.01
C LYS A 116 -0.10 26.23 43.50
N ASP A 117 0.95 26.72 42.84
CA ASP A 117 1.06 28.17 42.55
C ASP A 117 2.06 28.57 41.44
N GLN A 118 2.16 29.88 41.19
CA GLN A 118 2.56 30.54 39.94
C GLN A 118 3.94 31.24 39.96
N SER A 119 4.47 31.44 38.74
CA SER A 119 5.10 32.69 38.24
C SER A 119 6.17 33.43 39.07
N LYS A 120 7.37 33.60 38.47
CA LYS A 120 7.79 34.89 37.85
C LYS A 120 9.16 34.82 37.18
N ALA A 121 9.33 35.63 36.13
CA ALA A 121 10.63 36.00 35.58
C ALA A 121 11.12 37.33 36.21
N VAL A 122 12.43 37.48 36.44
CA VAL A 122 13.11 38.78 36.58
C VAL A 122 14.52 38.69 35.98
N THR A 123 14.83 39.63 35.10
CA THR A 123 16.19 39.95 34.61
C THR A 123 16.92 40.83 35.60
N THR A 124 18.21 40.62 35.84
CA THR A 124 19.13 41.67 36.33
C THR A 124 20.54 41.42 35.79
N MET A 125 21.21 42.48 35.34
CA MET A 125 22.57 42.45 34.78
C MET A 125 23.61 42.99 35.78
N ALA A 126 24.88 42.73 35.46
CA ALA A 126 26.10 43.37 35.97
C ALA A 126 26.47 43.08 37.45
N ASP A 127 27.67 42.53 37.66
CA ASP A 127 28.84 43.42 37.73
C ASP A 127 30.18 42.73 37.37
N THR A 128 31.24 43.53 37.30
CA THR A 128 32.48 43.30 36.53
C THR A 128 33.66 42.75 37.35
N HIS A 129 34.41 41.77 36.82
CA HIS A 129 35.84 41.62 37.20
C HIS A 129 36.79 41.05 36.11
N VAL A 130 37.50 41.97 35.46
CA VAL A 130 38.89 42.01 34.94
C VAL A 130 39.61 40.75 34.39
N LEU A 131 40.20 40.95 33.19
CA LEU A 131 41.19 40.16 32.42
C LEU A 131 42.62 40.16 33.05
N PRO A 132 43.70 39.49 32.52
CA PRO A 132 43.95 39.00 31.14
C PRO A 132 44.48 37.52 31.03
N SER A 133 44.23 36.75 29.96
CA SER A 133 44.63 36.89 28.54
C SER A 133 46.14 37.02 28.30
N SER A 134 46.84 35.88 28.15
CA SER A 134 48.26 35.82 27.77
C SER A 134 48.44 35.71 26.25
N ALA A 135 49.44 36.42 25.71
CA ALA A 135 49.63 36.62 24.28
C ALA A 135 50.14 35.39 23.50
N GLU A 136 49.74 35.34 22.22
CA GLU A 136 50.40 34.55 21.18
C GLU A 136 51.67 35.27 20.67
N PRO A 137 52.79 34.58 20.42
CA PRO A 137 53.95 35.18 19.78
C PRO A 137 53.78 35.22 18.25
N ILE A 138 53.61 36.43 17.71
CA ILE A 138 53.65 36.71 16.28
C ILE A 138 55.07 36.44 15.76
N LEU A 139 55.23 35.50 14.81
CA LEU A 139 56.47 35.31 14.07
C LEU A 139 56.38 36.01 12.70
N LEU A 140 56.97 37.20 12.60
CA LEU A 140 57.10 37.90 11.32
C LEU A 140 58.16 37.21 10.44
N ALA A 141 57.73 36.54 9.38
CA ALA A 141 58.56 36.23 8.23
C ALA A 141 58.24 37.20 7.08
N GLN A 142 59.02 38.28 6.98
CA GLN A 142 58.89 39.23 5.88
C GLN A 142 59.42 38.61 4.58
N LEU A 143 58.58 38.54 3.56
CA LEU A 143 58.99 38.38 2.17
C LEU A 143 58.46 39.58 1.37
N SER A 144 59.37 40.33 0.76
CA SER A 144 59.07 41.59 0.08
C SER A 144 58.12 41.38 -1.11
N PRO A 145 57.22 42.33 -1.41
CA PRO A 145 56.38 42.26 -2.60
C PRO A 145 57.25 42.49 -3.84
N ASN A 146 57.57 41.42 -4.57
CA ASN A 146 58.22 41.55 -5.86
C ASN A 146 57.20 42.10 -6.87
N LYS A 147 57.41 43.35 -7.31
CA LYS A 147 56.52 44.03 -8.25
C LYS A 147 56.70 43.44 -9.65
N VAL A 148 55.85 42.48 -10.01
CA VAL A 148 55.73 41.98 -11.38
C VAL A 148 54.69 42.84 -12.11
N GLU A 149 55.12 43.45 -13.21
CA GLU A 149 54.31 44.31 -14.07
C GLU A 149 53.42 43.44 -14.98
N PRO A 150 52.13 43.80 -15.21
CA PRO A 150 51.19 42.90 -15.89
C PRO A 150 51.42 42.89 -17.41
N GLN A 151 52.01 41.81 -17.92
CA GLN A 151 51.94 41.50 -19.35
C GLN A 151 50.64 40.77 -19.69
N PRO A 152 49.89 41.19 -20.72
CA PRO A 152 48.64 40.55 -21.13
C PRO A 152 48.93 39.30 -22.00
N ASN A 153 49.46 38.25 -21.38
CA ASN A 153 49.81 37.01 -22.07
C ASN A 153 48.75 35.92 -21.89
N GLY A 154 47.94 35.71 -22.94
CA GLY A 154 47.18 34.48 -23.18
C GLY A 154 46.02 34.19 -22.20
N GLY A 155 44.84 33.86 -22.73
CA GLY A 155 43.68 33.51 -21.90
C GLY A 155 43.94 32.27 -21.04
N GLU A 156 44.34 32.50 -19.78
CA GLU A 156 44.59 31.46 -18.79
C GLU A 156 43.24 30.89 -18.33
N MET A 157 42.83 29.78 -18.95
CA MET A 157 41.66 29.02 -18.51
C MET A 157 41.98 28.32 -17.19
N VAL A 158 41.67 28.98 -16.07
CA VAL A 158 41.65 28.36 -14.74
C VAL A 158 40.54 27.31 -14.73
N VAL A 159 40.91 26.05 -14.97
CA VAL A 159 39.99 24.90 -14.87
C VAL A 159 39.85 24.52 -13.39
N GLU A 160 38.96 25.21 -12.70
CA GLU A 160 38.58 24.85 -11.33
C GLU A 160 37.77 23.54 -11.36
N GLN A 161 38.38 22.43 -10.92
CA GLN A 161 37.74 21.12 -10.87
C GLN A 161 36.78 21.06 -9.67
N VAL A 162 35.56 21.54 -9.87
CA VAL A 162 34.47 21.40 -8.88
C VAL A 162 34.07 19.93 -8.75
N GLU A 163 34.42 19.33 -7.62
CA GLU A 163 33.93 17.99 -7.27
C GLU A 163 32.40 18.02 -7.06
N LEU A 164 31.72 17.01 -7.59
CA LEU A 164 30.27 16.94 -7.56
C LEU A 164 29.79 16.56 -6.16
N SER A 165 28.75 17.24 -5.66
CA SER A 165 28.15 16.86 -4.37
C SER A 165 27.57 15.44 -4.43
N SER A 166 27.41 14.80 -3.25
CA SER A 166 26.76 13.48 -3.15
C SER A 166 25.38 13.48 -3.82
N GLU A 167 24.59 14.53 -3.66
CA GLU A 167 23.29 14.69 -4.32
C GLU A 167 23.41 14.82 -5.85
N GLN A 168 24.38 15.58 -6.36
CA GLN A 168 24.65 15.68 -7.80
C GLN A 168 25.15 14.35 -8.40
N LEU A 169 25.94 13.58 -7.65
CA LEU A 169 26.34 12.22 -8.02
C LEU A 169 25.16 11.26 -8.02
N ALA A 170 24.26 11.37 -7.02
CA ALA A 170 23.02 10.63 -6.96
C ALA A 170 22.15 10.92 -8.19
N GLU A 171 21.90 12.20 -8.52
CA GLU A 171 21.07 12.55 -9.68
C GLU A 171 21.71 12.12 -11.01
N LYS A 172 23.03 12.25 -11.18
CA LYS A 172 23.71 11.70 -12.37
C LYS A 172 23.56 10.17 -12.47
N ALA A 173 23.61 9.45 -11.35
CA ALA A 173 23.34 8.00 -11.32
C ALA A 173 21.86 7.68 -11.61
N ILE A 174 20.91 8.44 -11.07
CA ILE A 174 19.47 8.33 -11.38
C ILE A 174 19.20 8.53 -12.88
N GLN A 175 19.85 9.50 -13.52
CA GLN A 175 19.70 9.77 -14.95
C GLN A 175 20.29 8.67 -15.82
N ARG A 176 21.43 8.08 -15.43
CA ARG A 176 21.95 6.86 -16.08
C ARG A 176 20.99 5.67 -15.90
N ALA A 177 20.44 5.49 -14.70
CA ALA A 177 19.48 4.42 -14.43
C ALA A 177 18.20 4.53 -15.27
N LYS A 178 17.66 5.76 -15.44
CA LYS A 178 16.54 6.04 -16.36
C LYS A 178 16.90 5.62 -17.80
N LYS A 179 18.05 6.06 -18.32
CA LYS A 179 18.52 5.67 -19.66
C LYS A 179 18.68 4.16 -19.84
N SER A 180 19.17 3.44 -18.83
CA SER A 180 19.21 1.97 -18.86
C SER A 180 17.82 1.34 -18.91
N ILE A 181 16.82 1.88 -18.19
CA ILE A 181 15.41 1.44 -18.32
C ILE A 181 14.87 1.70 -19.73
N ASP A 182 15.12 2.89 -20.29
CA ASP A 182 14.67 3.25 -21.65
C ASP A 182 15.32 2.34 -22.71
N ALA A 183 16.54 1.86 -22.46
CA ALA A 183 17.26 0.88 -23.28
C ALA A 183 16.90 -0.59 -22.99
N ASN A 184 15.93 -0.86 -22.09
CA ASN A 184 15.57 -2.19 -21.58
C ASN A 184 16.73 -2.95 -20.89
N ASP A 185 17.79 -2.26 -20.49
CA ASP A 185 18.89 -2.78 -19.68
C ASP A 185 18.54 -2.73 -18.18
N ILE A 186 17.85 -3.77 -17.72
CA ILE A 186 17.49 -3.91 -16.31
C ILE A 186 18.72 -4.05 -15.40
N ASN A 187 19.85 -4.56 -15.90
CA ASN A 187 21.05 -4.77 -15.09
C ASN A 187 21.78 -3.44 -14.83
N GLY A 188 22.03 -2.64 -15.86
CA GLY A 188 22.59 -1.30 -15.70
C GLY A 188 21.64 -0.36 -14.95
N ALA A 189 20.32 -0.55 -15.06
CA ALA A 189 19.36 0.19 -14.23
C ALA A 189 19.47 -0.16 -12.74
N LEU A 190 19.58 -1.45 -12.41
CA LEU A 190 19.83 -1.90 -11.03
C LEU A 190 21.15 -1.36 -10.48
N GLU A 191 22.24 -1.41 -11.27
CA GLU A 191 23.55 -0.89 -10.86
C GLU A 191 23.50 0.63 -10.61
N ASN A 192 22.96 1.40 -11.56
CA ASN A 192 22.91 2.86 -11.46
C ASN A 192 21.94 3.34 -10.36
N TYR A 193 20.79 2.67 -10.13
CA TYR A 193 19.95 3.00 -8.97
C TYR A 193 20.58 2.57 -7.63
N THR A 194 21.36 1.49 -7.59
CA THR A 194 22.13 1.12 -6.40
C THR A 194 23.23 2.15 -6.10
N ALA A 195 23.93 2.63 -7.12
CA ALA A 195 24.89 3.72 -6.98
C ALA A 195 24.21 5.02 -6.52
N ALA A 196 23.05 5.38 -7.08
CA ALA A 196 22.27 6.52 -6.64
C ALA A 196 21.87 6.42 -5.15
N LEU A 197 21.41 5.26 -4.71
CA LEU A 197 21.02 5.04 -3.31
C LEU A 197 22.23 5.08 -2.36
N ARG A 198 23.42 4.66 -2.82
CA ARG A 198 24.67 4.81 -2.05
C ARG A 198 25.04 6.28 -1.82
N TYR A 199 24.78 7.15 -2.80
CA TYR A 199 25.04 8.59 -2.68
C TYR A 199 23.94 9.34 -1.92
N ALA A 200 22.69 8.87 -1.99
CA ALA A 200 21.53 9.46 -1.30
C ALA A 200 20.67 8.37 -0.61
N PRO A 201 21.11 7.84 0.56
CA PRO A 201 20.47 6.68 1.21
C PRO A 201 19.03 6.90 1.69
N GLU A 202 18.68 8.17 1.93
CA GLU A 202 17.37 8.65 2.36
C GLU A 202 16.41 8.93 1.18
N ASN A 203 16.86 8.78 -0.07
CA ASN A 203 16.01 9.00 -1.23
C ASN A 203 15.01 7.86 -1.44
N GLU A 204 13.84 8.00 -0.83
CA GLU A 204 12.74 7.04 -0.95
C GLU A 204 12.32 6.75 -2.40
N GLN A 205 12.36 7.74 -3.29
CA GLN A 205 11.97 7.55 -4.70
C GLN A 205 12.94 6.62 -5.43
N VAL A 206 14.24 6.77 -5.18
CA VAL A 206 15.27 5.84 -5.69
C VAL A 206 15.05 4.45 -5.11
N ARG A 207 14.86 4.36 -3.79
CA ARG A 207 14.66 3.10 -3.07
C ARG A 207 13.41 2.34 -3.55
N GLN A 208 12.30 3.04 -3.78
CA GLN A 208 11.07 2.50 -4.38
C GLN A 208 11.29 1.99 -5.81
N ARG A 209 11.99 2.76 -6.65
CA ARG A 209 12.29 2.35 -8.04
C ARG A 209 13.19 1.12 -8.06
N LEU A 210 14.24 1.10 -7.24
CA LEU A 210 15.17 -0.02 -7.11
C LEU A 210 14.45 -1.28 -6.61
N SER A 211 13.53 -1.16 -5.64
CA SER A 211 12.73 -2.31 -5.18
C SER A 211 11.80 -2.85 -6.26
N ALA A 212 11.20 -1.98 -7.07
CA ALA A 212 10.36 -2.38 -8.20
C ALA A 212 11.15 -3.15 -9.27
N LEU A 213 12.42 -2.78 -9.51
CA LEU A 213 13.32 -3.53 -10.41
C LEU A 213 13.73 -4.88 -9.84
N TYR A 214 14.04 -4.96 -8.53
CA TYR A 214 14.29 -6.25 -7.89
C TYR A 214 13.07 -7.17 -7.98
N TYR A 215 11.86 -6.64 -7.74
CA TYR A 215 10.61 -7.38 -7.91
C TYR A 215 10.39 -7.85 -9.35
N GLY A 216 10.57 -6.96 -10.35
CA GLY A 216 10.46 -7.31 -11.77
C GLY A 216 11.45 -8.38 -12.23
N LYS A 217 12.59 -8.54 -11.53
CA LYS A 217 13.59 -9.59 -11.74
C LYS A 217 13.32 -10.87 -10.91
N GLY A 218 12.17 -10.98 -10.26
CA GLY A 218 11.81 -12.10 -9.37
C GLY A 218 12.56 -12.12 -8.03
N GLN A 219 13.30 -11.06 -7.69
CA GLN A 219 14.06 -10.94 -6.44
C GLN A 219 13.18 -10.32 -5.33
N THR A 220 11.98 -10.88 -5.11
CA THR A 220 10.96 -10.37 -4.17
C THR A 220 11.53 -10.14 -2.77
N ARG A 221 12.36 -11.07 -2.25
CA ARG A 221 12.98 -10.95 -0.91
C ARG A 221 13.80 -9.65 -0.78
N LYS A 222 14.65 -9.34 -1.76
CA LYS A 222 15.44 -8.10 -1.77
C LYS A 222 14.57 -6.85 -1.95
N SER A 223 13.51 -6.95 -2.74
CA SER A 223 12.53 -5.86 -2.89
C SER A 223 11.87 -5.52 -1.54
N TYR A 224 11.43 -6.55 -0.81
CA TYR A 224 10.86 -6.42 0.54
C TYR A 224 11.86 -5.82 1.53
N GLU A 225 13.07 -6.38 1.63
CA GLU A 225 14.14 -5.92 2.55
C GLU A 225 14.52 -4.46 2.29
N LEU A 226 14.70 -4.09 1.02
CA LEU A 226 15.08 -2.73 0.61
C LEU A 226 14.01 -1.69 0.98
N LEU A 227 12.72 -2.06 0.85
CA LEU A 227 11.61 -1.21 1.27
C LEU A 227 11.52 -1.11 2.80
N GLN A 228 11.68 -2.22 3.52
CA GLN A 228 11.64 -2.25 4.97
C GLN A 228 12.78 -1.42 5.61
N GLU A 229 14.01 -1.53 5.09
CA GLU A 229 15.13 -0.69 5.52
C GLU A 229 14.84 0.81 5.33
N GLY A 230 14.16 1.18 4.24
CA GLY A 230 13.76 2.57 4.02
C GLY A 230 12.65 3.06 4.94
N ILE A 231 11.68 2.20 5.30
CA ILE A 231 10.65 2.53 6.30
C ILE A 231 11.31 2.72 7.69
N ASN A 232 12.36 1.97 8.00
CA ASN A 232 13.10 2.14 9.24
C ASN A 232 13.90 3.47 9.29
N ARG A 233 14.33 3.97 8.11
CA ARG A 233 15.01 5.28 7.98
C ARG A 233 14.07 6.46 8.05
N ASN A 234 12.91 6.37 7.39
CA ASN A 234 11.85 7.36 7.47
C ASN A 234 10.54 6.74 8.01
N PRO A 235 10.38 6.61 9.34
CA PRO A 235 9.20 5.99 9.93
C PRO A 235 7.89 6.72 9.61
N SER A 236 7.91 8.04 9.41
CA SER A 236 6.71 8.82 9.07
C SER A 236 6.36 8.79 7.58
N GLY A 237 7.29 8.36 6.71
CA GLY A 237 7.12 8.35 5.25
C GLY A 237 6.09 7.34 4.75
N GLU A 238 5.08 7.81 3.99
CA GLU A 238 4.06 6.93 3.42
C GLU A 238 4.50 6.22 2.13
N ARG A 239 5.40 6.80 1.33
CA ARG A 239 5.78 6.31 -0.02
C ARG A 239 6.25 4.86 0.00
N LEU A 240 7.15 4.52 0.93
CA LEU A 240 7.72 3.17 1.03
C LEU A 240 6.76 2.19 1.69
N ARG A 241 5.92 2.66 2.63
CA ARG A 241 4.84 1.88 3.24
C ARG A 241 3.82 1.44 2.18
N LEU A 242 3.37 2.38 1.35
CA LEU A 242 2.50 2.11 0.19
C LEU A 242 3.14 1.14 -0.80
N ALA A 243 4.42 1.32 -1.13
CA ALA A 243 5.15 0.41 -2.02
C ALA A 243 5.23 -1.01 -1.44
N LEU A 244 5.51 -1.16 -0.15
CA LEU A 244 5.61 -2.45 0.53
C LEU A 244 4.25 -3.15 0.63
N THR A 245 3.19 -2.41 0.95
CA THR A 245 1.82 -2.96 0.91
C THR A 245 1.43 -3.40 -0.50
N LYS A 246 1.71 -2.60 -1.53
CA LYS A 246 1.45 -2.96 -2.93
C LYS A 246 2.24 -4.19 -3.38
N LEU A 247 3.47 -4.36 -2.89
CA LEU A 247 4.28 -5.58 -3.10
C LEU A 247 3.59 -6.80 -2.46
N LEU A 248 3.21 -6.71 -1.18
CA LEU A 248 2.56 -7.81 -0.45
C LEU A 248 1.20 -8.20 -1.04
N ILE A 249 0.42 -7.25 -1.56
CA ILE A 249 -0.83 -7.53 -2.29
C ILE A 249 -0.56 -8.34 -3.57
N LYS A 250 0.49 -8.00 -4.33
CA LYS A 250 0.85 -8.74 -5.57
C LYS A 250 1.31 -10.17 -5.26
N GLU A 251 2.01 -10.36 -4.15
CA GLU A 251 2.42 -11.68 -3.63
C GLU A 251 1.27 -12.45 -2.95
N ASN A 252 0.01 -11.97 -3.06
CA ASN A 252 -1.19 -12.53 -2.42
C ASN A 252 -1.15 -12.58 -0.88
N GLN A 253 -0.22 -11.90 -0.24
CA GLN A 253 -0.06 -11.82 1.22
C GLN A 253 -1.01 -10.76 1.82
N GLN A 254 -2.31 -10.95 1.59
CA GLN A 254 -3.38 -9.99 1.88
C GLN A 254 -3.50 -9.61 3.36
N GLU A 255 -3.15 -10.52 4.27
CA GLU A 255 -3.15 -10.30 5.72
C GLU A 255 -1.96 -9.42 6.13
N ALA A 256 -0.74 -9.82 5.73
CA ALA A 256 0.50 -9.08 5.99
C ALA A 256 0.54 -7.71 5.29
N ALA A 257 -0.18 -7.53 4.18
CA ALA A 257 -0.24 -6.27 3.44
C ALA A 257 -0.73 -5.07 4.26
N LEU A 258 -1.48 -5.30 5.34
CA LEU A 258 -1.91 -4.24 6.26
C LEU A 258 -0.78 -3.75 7.17
N THR A 259 0.22 -4.59 7.48
CA THR A 259 1.28 -4.30 8.47
C THR A 259 2.03 -2.97 8.21
N PRO A 260 2.43 -2.61 6.97
CA PRO A 260 3.08 -1.33 6.71
C PRO A 260 2.17 -0.10 6.92
N LEU A 261 0.84 -0.30 6.93
CA LEU A 261 -0.19 0.74 7.11
C LEU A 261 -0.84 0.75 8.50
N VAL A 262 -0.33 -0.02 9.48
CA VAL A 262 -0.85 0.05 10.86
C VAL A 262 -0.56 1.42 11.47
N TYR A 263 0.69 1.88 11.33
CA TYR A 263 1.10 3.25 11.62
C TYR A 263 0.24 4.25 10.81
N LEU A 264 -0.07 5.40 11.40
CA LEU A 264 -0.80 6.47 10.74
C LEU A 264 0.12 7.70 10.69
N PRO A 265 0.55 8.14 9.48
CA PRO A 265 1.24 9.42 9.32
C PRO A 265 0.38 10.59 9.81
N GLU A 266 1.03 11.70 10.17
CA GLU A 266 0.36 12.93 10.63
C GLU A 266 -0.53 13.55 9.54
N TYR A 267 -0.07 13.52 8.29
CA TYR A 267 -0.80 13.99 7.11
C TYR A 267 -0.89 12.86 6.06
N PRO A 268 -1.76 11.86 6.28
CA PRO A 268 -1.87 10.70 5.40
C PRO A 268 -2.59 11.10 4.09
N SER A 269 -2.16 10.54 2.96
CA SER A 269 -2.87 10.73 1.69
C SER A 269 -4.17 9.92 1.60
N ILE A 270 -5.07 10.33 0.71
CA ILE A 270 -6.28 9.58 0.36
C ILE A 270 -5.91 8.16 -0.12
N GLU A 271 -4.78 7.99 -0.84
CA GLU A 271 -4.29 6.66 -1.23
C GLU A 271 -3.90 5.82 0.00
N TYR A 272 -3.20 6.41 0.97
CA TYR A 272 -2.84 5.74 2.21
C TYR A 272 -4.06 5.27 3.00
N LEU A 273 -5.00 6.19 3.25
CA LEU A 273 -6.20 5.91 4.03
C LEU A 273 -7.11 4.90 3.34
N SER A 274 -7.35 5.03 2.03
CA SER A 274 -8.24 4.12 1.29
C SER A 274 -7.69 2.70 1.20
N LEU A 275 -6.36 2.55 1.04
CA LEU A 275 -5.72 1.25 1.04
C LEU A 275 -5.73 0.63 2.45
N ARG A 276 -5.46 1.43 3.49
CA ARG A 276 -5.57 1.01 4.90
C ARG A 276 -6.99 0.56 5.24
N ALA A 277 -8.01 1.34 4.88
CA ALA A 277 -9.42 1.05 5.14
C ALA A 277 -9.86 -0.28 4.50
N GLY A 278 -9.60 -0.45 3.20
CA GLY A 278 -10.00 -1.66 2.47
C GLY A 278 -9.30 -2.93 2.97
N LEU A 279 -7.99 -2.84 3.29
CA LEU A 279 -7.24 -3.95 3.88
C LEU A 279 -7.72 -4.27 5.30
N ALA A 280 -7.92 -3.25 6.15
CA ALA A 280 -8.42 -3.42 7.51
C ALA A 280 -9.81 -4.05 7.53
N GLN A 281 -10.74 -3.59 6.69
CA GLN A 281 -12.08 -4.15 6.58
C GLN A 281 -12.05 -5.64 6.19
N ARG A 282 -11.26 -6.01 5.17
CA ARG A 282 -11.13 -7.42 4.75
C ARG A 282 -10.46 -8.29 5.82
N ASN A 283 -9.46 -7.75 6.51
CA ASN A 283 -8.74 -8.43 7.58
C ASN A 283 -9.50 -8.34 8.93
N LYS A 284 -10.76 -7.88 8.93
CA LYS A 284 -11.68 -7.73 10.08
C LYS A 284 -11.20 -6.79 11.20
N GLN A 285 -10.16 -6.00 10.96
CA GLN A 285 -9.59 -5.00 11.88
C GLN A 285 -10.52 -3.77 11.95
N ALA A 286 -11.55 -3.85 12.79
CA ALA A 286 -12.65 -2.89 12.81
C ALA A 286 -12.19 -1.45 13.11
N ASP A 287 -11.35 -1.26 14.14
CA ASP A 287 -10.94 0.09 14.57
C ASP A 287 -10.04 0.79 13.53
N LEU A 288 -9.14 0.03 12.89
CA LEU A 288 -8.30 0.55 11.80
C LEU A 288 -9.16 0.93 10.58
N ALA A 289 -10.19 0.14 10.26
CA ALA A 289 -11.13 0.44 9.19
C ALA A 289 -11.98 1.67 9.51
N TYR A 290 -12.54 1.75 10.73
CA TYR A 290 -13.33 2.88 11.23
C TYR A 290 -12.53 4.18 11.11
N GLN A 291 -11.35 4.23 11.73
CA GLN A 291 -10.49 5.43 11.74
C GLN A 291 -10.11 5.87 10.33
N SER A 292 -9.82 4.91 9.43
CA SER A 292 -9.47 5.25 8.05
C SER A 292 -10.66 5.78 7.24
N TYR A 293 -11.86 5.23 7.41
CA TYR A 293 -13.05 5.75 6.73
C TYR A 293 -13.50 7.11 7.30
N GLU A 294 -13.36 7.33 8.60
CA GLU A 294 -13.64 8.62 9.25
C GLU A 294 -12.72 9.74 8.75
N LEU A 295 -11.41 9.48 8.62
CA LEU A 295 -10.48 10.45 8.03
C LEU A 295 -10.75 10.67 6.53
N LEU A 296 -11.20 9.63 5.80
CA LEU A 296 -11.57 9.77 4.39
C LEU A 296 -12.83 10.62 4.17
N THR A 297 -13.84 10.54 5.04
CA THR A 297 -15.02 11.42 4.94
C THR A 297 -14.70 12.87 5.32
N GLN A 298 -13.71 13.09 6.19
CA GLN A 298 -13.19 14.43 6.51
C GLN A 298 -12.37 15.03 5.35
N GLN A 299 -11.57 14.22 4.64
CA GLN A 299 -10.66 14.68 3.58
C GLN A 299 -11.30 14.72 2.18
N ASP A 300 -12.23 13.80 1.88
CA ASP A 300 -12.88 13.60 0.57
C ASP A 300 -14.40 13.33 0.76
N GLY A 301 -15.06 14.24 1.49
CA GLY A 301 -16.47 14.12 1.90
C GLY A 301 -17.50 14.08 0.75
N GLU A 302 -17.12 14.34 -0.49
CA GLU A 302 -18.00 14.20 -1.66
C GLU A 302 -18.05 12.78 -2.25
N ASN A 303 -17.18 11.89 -1.77
CA ASN A 303 -17.07 10.51 -2.26
C ASN A 303 -17.88 9.56 -1.38
N ALA A 304 -19.07 9.18 -1.87
CA ALA A 304 -20.03 8.31 -1.20
C ALA A 304 -19.46 6.94 -0.74
N ARG A 305 -18.35 6.48 -1.33
CA ARG A 305 -17.73 5.20 -0.93
C ARG A 305 -17.15 5.26 0.48
N TRP A 306 -16.66 6.43 0.91
CA TRP A 306 -16.09 6.61 2.24
C TRP A 306 -17.19 6.63 3.31
N TRP A 307 -18.27 7.38 3.05
CA TRP A 307 -19.47 7.38 3.88
C TRP A 307 -20.09 5.99 4.03
N MET A 308 -20.22 5.24 2.94
CA MET A 308 -20.71 3.85 2.98
C MET A 308 -19.77 2.93 3.79
N GLY A 309 -18.45 3.09 3.65
CA GLY A 309 -17.46 2.34 4.44
C GLY A 309 -17.53 2.66 5.93
N LEU A 310 -17.63 3.95 6.28
CA LEU A 310 -17.79 4.44 7.65
C LEU A 310 -19.06 3.88 8.31
N ALA A 311 -20.19 3.97 7.60
CA ALA A 311 -21.49 3.45 8.05
C ALA A 311 -21.43 1.96 8.37
N ILE A 312 -20.77 1.15 7.52
CA ILE A 312 -20.58 -0.29 7.76
C ILE A 312 -19.76 -0.54 9.04
N GLN A 313 -18.74 0.27 9.34
CA GLN A 313 -17.96 0.09 10.57
C GLN A 313 -18.72 0.56 11.82
N GLN A 314 -19.46 1.67 11.76
CA GLN A 314 -20.35 2.14 12.82
C GLN A 314 -21.44 1.11 13.14
N GLU A 315 -22.09 0.55 12.11
CA GLU A 315 -23.10 -0.50 12.24
C GLU A 315 -22.53 -1.76 12.90
N ARG A 316 -21.30 -2.17 12.54
CA ARG A 316 -20.61 -3.29 13.20
C ARG A 316 -20.24 -3.03 14.67
N LYS A 317 -20.15 -1.75 15.07
CA LYS A 317 -19.95 -1.32 16.47
C LYS A 317 -21.28 -1.08 17.21
N MET A 318 -22.43 -1.31 16.56
CA MET A 318 -23.78 -1.02 17.07
C MET A 318 -24.05 0.49 17.30
N GLU A 319 -23.26 1.36 16.66
CA GLU A 319 -23.42 2.82 16.67
C GLU A 319 -24.50 3.23 15.65
N PHE A 320 -25.71 2.69 15.79
CA PHE A 320 -26.75 2.70 14.76
C PHE A 320 -27.14 4.09 14.25
N SER A 321 -27.30 5.06 15.15
CA SER A 321 -27.69 6.42 14.76
C SER A 321 -26.57 7.17 14.02
N LEU A 322 -25.29 6.85 14.28
CA LEU A 322 -24.16 7.33 13.46
C LEU A 322 -24.13 6.62 12.10
N ALA A 323 -24.34 5.30 12.09
CA ALA A 323 -24.39 4.51 10.86
C ALA A 323 -25.49 4.99 9.91
N LYS A 324 -26.68 5.33 10.43
CA LYS A 324 -27.79 5.91 9.66
C LYS A 324 -27.38 7.22 8.98
N ASN A 325 -26.81 8.17 9.73
CA ASN A 325 -26.34 9.45 9.17
C ASN A 325 -25.26 9.25 8.08
N SER A 326 -24.29 8.36 8.31
CA SER A 326 -23.26 8.02 7.31
C SER A 326 -23.87 7.33 6.07
N TYR A 327 -24.88 6.48 6.23
CA TYR A 327 -25.60 5.86 5.11
C TYR A 327 -26.43 6.87 4.31
N GLU A 328 -27.07 7.83 4.97
CA GLU A 328 -27.81 8.93 4.31
C GLU A 328 -26.87 9.80 3.46
N ASN A 329 -25.73 10.23 4.02
CA ASN A 329 -24.67 10.91 3.27
C ASN A 329 -24.23 10.09 2.04
N ALA A 330 -24.02 8.77 2.19
CA ALA A 330 -23.64 7.90 1.07
C ALA A 330 -24.71 7.81 -0.05
N LEU A 331 -25.98 8.10 0.22
CA LEU A 331 -27.03 8.16 -0.80
C LEU A 331 -27.04 9.51 -1.55
N GLU A 332 -26.73 10.60 -0.86
CA GLU A 332 -26.69 11.95 -1.45
C GLU A 332 -25.43 12.17 -2.31
N LYS A 333 -24.28 11.67 -1.84
CA LYS A 333 -22.98 11.86 -2.49
C LYS A 333 -22.78 11.03 -3.77
N ILE A 334 -21.70 11.33 -4.50
CA ILE A 334 -21.34 10.70 -5.77
C ILE A 334 -20.32 9.57 -5.51
N GLY A 335 -20.38 8.49 -6.31
CA GLY A 335 -19.33 7.46 -6.34
C GLY A 335 -19.77 6.03 -5.99
N VAL A 336 -20.99 5.84 -5.48
CA VAL A 336 -21.57 4.50 -5.24
C VAL A 336 -22.50 4.07 -6.38
N SER A 337 -22.51 2.77 -6.70
CA SER A 337 -23.34 2.21 -7.78
C SER A 337 -24.83 2.16 -7.41
N SER A 338 -25.71 1.95 -8.39
CA SER A 338 -27.14 1.69 -8.13
C SER A 338 -27.37 0.54 -7.15
N GLN A 339 -26.62 -0.55 -7.30
CA GLN A 339 -26.64 -1.70 -6.38
C GLN A 339 -26.19 -1.32 -4.97
N SER A 340 -25.18 -0.46 -4.85
CA SER A 340 -24.73 0.06 -3.55
C SER A 340 -25.80 0.93 -2.90
N LYS A 341 -26.46 1.81 -3.67
CA LYS A 341 -27.60 2.62 -3.18
C LYS A 341 -28.82 1.77 -2.80
N ALA A 342 -29.03 0.61 -3.43
CA ALA A 342 -30.04 -0.36 -3.00
C ALA A 342 -29.67 -0.99 -1.65
N PHE A 343 -28.45 -1.54 -1.53
CA PHE A 343 -27.91 -2.09 -0.28
C PHE A 343 -28.03 -1.10 0.91
N ILE A 344 -27.65 0.16 0.70
CA ILE A 344 -27.73 1.20 1.74
C ILE A 344 -29.18 1.41 2.22
N ARG A 345 -30.15 1.51 1.30
CA ARG A 345 -31.57 1.66 1.66
C ARG A 345 -32.12 0.46 2.42
N ASP A 346 -31.64 -0.74 2.13
CA ASP A 346 -32.07 -1.95 2.83
C ASP A 346 -31.42 -2.05 4.22
N ARG A 347 -30.18 -1.60 4.42
CA ARG A 347 -29.58 -1.44 5.76
C ARG A 347 -30.31 -0.40 6.61
N LEU A 348 -30.69 0.74 6.03
CA LEU A 348 -31.44 1.79 6.74
C LEU A 348 -32.76 1.27 7.33
N LYS A 349 -33.56 0.53 6.55
CA LYS A 349 -34.80 -0.11 7.04
C LYS A 349 -34.54 -1.08 8.21
N VAL A 350 -33.46 -1.87 8.11
CA VAL A 350 -33.07 -2.80 9.19
C VAL A 350 -32.72 -2.02 10.46
N ILE A 351 -31.89 -0.97 10.36
CA ILE A 351 -31.54 -0.11 11.50
C ILE A 351 -32.81 0.50 12.15
N GLU A 352 -33.72 1.06 11.35
CA GLU A 352 -34.97 1.67 11.86
C GLU A 352 -35.84 0.68 12.64
N SER A 353 -35.93 -0.58 12.19
CA SER A 353 -36.65 -1.64 12.92
C SER A 353 -35.96 -2.08 14.21
N LEU A 354 -34.63 -1.94 14.31
CA LEU A 354 -33.87 -2.24 15.53
C LEU A 354 -34.01 -1.11 16.57
N GLU A 355 -34.01 0.15 16.14
CA GLU A 355 -34.26 1.30 17.02
C GLU A 355 -35.71 1.26 17.57
N GLY A 356 -36.72 1.13 16.70
CA GLY A 356 -38.14 1.12 17.10
C GLY A 356 -38.59 -0.10 17.91
N SER A 357 -37.76 -1.13 18.08
CA SER A 357 -38.00 -2.26 19.00
C SER A 357 -37.27 -2.11 20.34
N ASN A 358 -36.25 -1.26 20.41
CA ASN A 358 -35.56 -0.90 21.66
C ASN A 358 -36.34 0.15 22.46
N ASP A 359 -36.99 1.10 21.78
CA ASP A 359 -37.84 2.14 22.40
C ASP A 359 -39.16 1.62 22.99
N ALA A 360 -39.45 0.32 22.83
CA ALA A 360 -40.71 -0.32 23.20
C ALA A 360 -40.63 -1.22 24.47
N ASN A 361 -39.46 -1.29 25.12
CA ASN A 361 -39.21 -2.00 26.38
C ASN A 361 -38.73 -1.06 27.50
#